data_AF-A0AAU9HWE6-F1
#
_entry.id   AF-A0AAU9HWE6-F1
#
_cell.length_a   1.000
_cell.length_b   1.000
_cell.length_c   1.000
_cell.angle_alpha   90.00
_cell.angle_beta   90.00
_cell.angle_gamma   90.00
#
_symmetry.space_group_name_H-M   'P 1'
#
loop_
_entity.id
_entity.type
_entity.pdbx_description
1 polymer ?
#
loop_
_entity_poly.entity_id
_entity_poly.type
_entity_poly.pdbx_seq_one_letter_code
_entity_poly.pdbx_strand_id
1 'polypeptide(L)'
;MSCVRKHHRNAMVGALLIGAPLYTTMAAAPATALRTAADDPLVRYQWHISNQGQQVIGDIRPVAGVDMDVDVLHSLGIRGKGIRVGVVDDGLELGHEDLADNIIPNGSYNFETGSHDVTPIDTFLSHGTAVAGIVAAVGWNGRGGRGVAPEARLAGFDFDARDSSRNLASVRYAWGDGPEGRNIDIFNNSWGQPASFYLDFPQQEQASWAALMRSTRGGLGAVYVKIGGNDFLSLQMPDQDGNMRDLCGPRARASGVGCGLANLDPLNNLFDTITVASVDASGKRAAYSSPGSALWVSGLGGLIGMQRAFVPDPGERLPPDAVPFAYGPALVTTDLSSCSAGYNQDRGLDPANALDTSSSKIDPRCNYTARFNGTSAAAPTVSGVAALVLGVNPGLSARDVKYILATTARQVDPQQPRATYQGSVIDPGWITNAAGHRFSNWYGFGLVDGAEAVYKAGYFTPLPPVRDSQWLASTAAPSQIGGPARPAKQRIRITQAMKVEGVQLSLATSHRNPTDLRVVLESPSGTRSYVLTPFSALDASAYANTGFYIDLTSSNAFLDEKAQGVWTLEVTDMTEPAITAALQDFKLRILGH
;
A
#
# COMPACT_ATOMS: atom_id res chain seq x y z
N MET A 1 -17.60 -19.91 13.64
CA MET A 1 -18.36 -18.70 13.23
C MET A 1 -17.94 -18.13 11.86
N SER A 2 -16.71 -18.35 11.37
CA SER A 2 -16.25 -17.87 10.04
C SER A 2 -16.95 -18.57 8.84
N CYS A 3 -17.13 -19.90 8.90
CA CYS A 3 -17.74 -20.69 7.81
C CYS A 3 -19.23 -20.32 7.53
N VAL A 4 -19.99 -19.92 8.55
CA VAL A 4 -21.41 -19.51 8.41
C VAL A 4 -21.55 -18.12 7.77
N ARG A 5 -20.55 -17.23 7.92
CA ARG A 5 -20.54 -15.91 7.25
C ARG A 5 -20.27 -16.03 5.75
N LYS A 6 -19.37 -16.94 5.31
CA LYS A 6 -19.05 -17.14 3.89
C LYS A 6 -20.28 -17.66 3.12
N HIS A 7 -21.06 -18.59 3.70
CA HIS A 7 -22.30 -19.08 3.07
C HIS A 7 -23.44 -18.05 2.99
N HIS A 8 -23.64 -17.20 4.00
CA HIS A 8 -24.64 -16.12 3.92
C HIS A 8 -24.25 -15.00 2.93
N ARG A 9 -22.94 -14.70 2.80
CA ARG A 9 -22.43 -13.72 1.83
C ARG A 9 -22.54 -14.22 0.38
N ASN A 10 -22.28 -15.51 0.12
CA ASN A 10 -22.49 -16.13 -1.20
C ASN A 10 -23.93 -15.95 -1.70
N ALA A 11 -24.92 -16.02 -0.79
CA ALA A 11 -26.32 -15.82 -1.12
C ALA A 11 -26.65 -14.34 -1.41
N MET A 12 -26.06 -13.36 -0.71
CA MET A 12 -26.33 -11.93 -0.94
C MET A 12 -25.67 -11.38 -2.22
N VAL A 13 -24.39 -11.72 -2.47
CA VAL A 13 -23.70 -11.26 -3.71
C VAL A 13 -24.31 -11.93 -4.93
N GLY A 14 -24.64 -13.23 -4.84
CA GLY A 14 -25.33 -13.96 -5.91
C GLY A 14 -26.77 -13.50 -6.16
N ALA A 15 -27.55 -13.18 -5.11
CA ALA A 15 -28.95 -12.80 -5.27
C ALA A 15 -29.18 -11.35 -5.75
N LEU A 16 -28.28 -10.40 -5.43
CA LEU A 16 -28.47 -9.01 -5.85
C LEU A 16 -28.02 -8.74 -7.29
N LEU A 17 -27.03 -9.46 -7.80
CA LEU A 17 -26.59 -9.37 -9.20
C LEU A 17 -27.62 -9.94 -10.20
N ILE A 18 -28.60 -10.71 -9.71
CA ILE A 18 -29.75 -11.20 -10.50
C ILE A 18 -30.91 -10.17 -10.52
N GLY A 19 -30.89 -9.16 -9.63
CA GLY A 19 -32.04 -8.28 -9.34
C GLY A 19 -31.99 -6.85 -9.87
N ALA A 20 -30.93 -6.41 -10.57
CA ALA A 20 -30.85 -5.06 -11.14
C ALA A 20 -31.42 -5.02 -12.58
N PRO A 21 -32.32 -4.08 -12.93
CA PRO A 21 -32.95 -4.04 -14.24
C PRO A 21 -32.04 -3.36 -15.27
N LEU A 22 -30.93 -4.01 -15.63
CA LEU A 22 -30.13 -3.68 -16.81
C LEU A 22 -29.54 -4.96 -17.45
N TYR A 23 -30.34 -6.00 -17.62
CA TYR A 23 -29.97 -7.14 -18.48
C TYR A 23 -31.21 -7.72 -19.20
N THR A 24 -31.62 -7.05 -20.26
CA THR A 24 -32.35 -7.66 -21.38
C THR A 24 -31.50 -7.33 -22.61
N THR A 25 -30.62 -8.18 -23.12
CA THR A 25 -30.87 -9.52 -23.66
C THR A 25 -29.58 -10.37 -23.56
N MET A 26 -29.58 -11.42 -22.74
CA MET A 26 -28.71 -12.56 -22.97
C MET A 26 -29.59 -13.73 -23.35
N ALA A 27 -29.71 -13.97 -24.66
CA ALA A 27 -30.18 -15.26 -25.15
C ALA A 27 -29.28 -16.34 -24.54
N ALA A 28 -29.89 -17.36 -23.94
CA ALA A 28 -29.17 -18.50 -23.41
C ALA A 28 -28.30 -19.11 -24.50
N ALA A 29 -26.99 -18.91 -24.40
CA ALA A 29 -26.03 -19.62 -25.22
C ALA A 29 -26.17 -21.12 -24.88
N PRO A 30 -26.16 -22.03 -25.87
CA PRO A 30 -26.16 -23.45 -25.59
C PRO A 30 -24.94 -23.78 -24.74
N ALA A 31 -25.07 -24.76 -23.86
CA ALA A 31 -23.99 -25.30 -23.05
C ALA A 31 -22.88 -25.87 -23.96
N THR A 32 -22.01 -24.99 -24.46
CA THR A 32 -20.75 -25.36 -25.07
C THR A 32 -19.89 -25.96 -23.99
N ALA A 33 -19.40 -27.17 -24.26
CA ALA A 33 -18.60 -28.00 -23.37
C ALA A 33 -17.65 -27.17 -22.49
N LEU A 34 -17.83 -27.27 -21.17
CA LEU A 34 -16.78 -26.94 -20.21
C LEU A 34 -15.54 -27.74 -20.62
N ARG A 35 -14.61 -27.13 -21.33
CA ARG A 35 -13.21 -27.53 -21.21
C ARG A 35 -12.94 -27.53 -19.72
N THR A 36 -12.60 -28.67 -19.15
CA THR A 36 -12.06 -28.76 -17.79
C THR A 36 -10.76 -27.98 -17.83
N ALA A 37 -10.83 -26.66 -17.63
CA ALA A 37 -9.65 -25.84 -17.51
C ALA A 37 -8.83 -26.44 -16.36
N ALA A 38 -7.57 -26.77 -16.64
CA ALA A 38 -6.70 -27.32 -15.61
C ALA A 38 -6.56 -26.27 -14.51
N ASP A 39 -6.80 -26.66 -13.26
CA ASP A 39 -6.63 -25.76 -12.13
C ASP A 39 -5.14 -25.43 -11.95
N ASP A 40 -4.86 -24.25 -11.42
CA ASP A 40 -3.49 -23.73 -11.33
C ASP A 40 -2.80 -24.35 -10.09
N PRO A 41 -1.69 -25.09 -10.26
CA PRO A 41 -1.15 -25.96 -9.22
C PRO A 41 -0.70 -25.24 -7.96
N LEU A 42 -0.32 -23.96 -8.03
CA LEU A 42 0.19 -23.18 -6.91
C LEU A 42 -0.89 -22.40 -6.14
N VAL A 43 -2.14 -22.33 -6.64
CA VAL A 43 -3.24 -21.63 -5.95
C VAL A 43 -3.48 -22.16 -4.54
N ARG A 44 -3.24 -23.45 -4.31
CA ARG A 44 -3.32 -24.06 -2.97
C ARG A 44 -2.37 -23.43 -1.93
N TYR A 45 -1.28 -22.80 -2.38
CA TYR A 45 -0.30 -22.11 -1.53
C TYR A 45 -0.55 -20.59 -1.46
N GLN A 46 -1.38 -20.04 -2.35
CA GLN A 46 -1.73 -18.62 -2.40
C GLN A 46 -2.85 -18.28 -1.39
N TRP A 47 -2.46 -18.19 -0.11
CA TRP A 47 -3.37 -17.78 0.96
C TRP A 47 -4.02 -16.40 0.73
N HIS A 48 -3.37 -15.52 -0.03
CA HIS A 48 -3.94 -14.21 -0.38
C HIS A 48 -5.13 -14.29 -1.36
N ILE A 49 -5.25 -15.39 -2.13
CA ILE A 49 -6.41 -15.66 -3.01
C ILE A 49 -7.54 -16.33 -2.23
N SER A 50 -7.21 -17.39 -1.47
CA SER A 50 -8.15 -18.09 -0.58
C SER A 50 -7.43 -18.62 0.65
N ASN A 51 -7.86 -18.18 1.82
CA ASN A 51 -7.31 -18.61 3.10
C ASN A 51 -8.35 -19.42 3.91
N GLN A 52 -8.20 -20.73 3.87
CA GLN A 52 -8.96 -21.70 4.66
C GLN A 52 -8.16 -22.23 5.86
N GLY A 53 -7.02 -21.62 6.20
CA GLY A 53 -6.07 -22.15 7.18
C GLY A 53 -5.30 -23.37 6.68
N GLN A 54 -5.20 -23.53 5.36
CA GLN A 54 -4.49 -24.61 4.71
C GLN A 54 -2.97 -24.51 4.95
N GLN A 55 -2.28 -25.64 4.78
CA GLN A 55 -0.82 -25.62 4.75
C GLN A 55 -0.34 -24.89 3.49
N VAL A 56 0.53 -23.91 3.70
CA VAL A 56 1.17 -23.13 2.64
C VAL A 56 2.69 -23.32 2.69
N ILE A 57 3.42 -22.65 1.79
CA ILE A 57 4.89 -22.59 1.87
C ILE A 57 5.27 -21.60 2.98
N GLY A 58 5.88 -22.13 4.04
CA GLY A 58 6.06 -21.48 5.34
C GLY A 58 5.66 -22.42 6.48
N ASP A 59 6.12 -22.16 7.71
CA ASP A 59 5.82 -23.04 8.86
C ASP A 59 4.64 -22.53 9.71
N ILE A 60 4.33 -21.23 9.63
CA ILE A 60 3.17 -20.66 10.31
C ILE A 60 1.94 -20.82 9.42
N ARG A 61 0.91 -21.50 9.93
CA ARG A 61 -0.36 -21.64 9.22
C ARG A 61 -1.11 -20.30 9.16
N PRO A 62 -1.63 -19.91 8.00
CA PRO A 62 -2.55 -18.79 7.88
C PRO A 62 -3.77 -18.95 8.79
N VAL A 63 -4.29 -17.84 9.31
CA VAL A 63 -5.57 -17.80 10.04
C VAL A 63 -6.69 -17.72 9.02
N ALA A 64 -7.59 -18.71 9.00
CA ALA A 64 -8.67 -18.79 8.03
C ALA A 64 -9.52 -17.49 7.96
N GLY A 65 -9.79 -17.02 6.74
CA GLY A 65 -10.52 -15.77 6.46
C GLY A 65 -9.68 -14.50 6.46
N VAL A 66 -8.37 -14.59 6.77
CA VAL A 66 -7.39 -13.52 6.49
C VAL A 66 -6.93 -13.64 5.03
N ASP A 67 -7.85 -13.33 4.12
CA ASP A 67 -7.65 -13.18 2.67
C ASP A 67 -8.42 -11.91 2.22
N MET A 68 -8.60 -11.65 0.92
CA MET A 68 -9.42 -10.52 0.43
C MET A 68 -10.78 -10.95 -0.13
N ASP A 69 -11.24 -12.18 0.16
CA ASP A 69 -12.49 -12.74 -0.36
C ASP A 69 -12.58 -12.66 -1.92
N VAL A 70 -11.47 -12.88 -2.64
CA VAL A 70 -11.42 -12.79 -4.11
C VAL A 70 -11.74 -14.11 -4.81
N ASP A 71 -11.60 -15.23 -4.10
CA ASP A 71 -11.97 -16.57 -4.57
C ASP A 71 -13.46 -16.68 -4.92
N VAL A 72 -14.33 -16.07 -4.11
CA VAL A 72 -15.77 -16.01 -4.40
C VAL A 72 -16.04 -15.19 -5.66
N LEU A 73 -15.33 -14.09 -5.90
CA LEU A 73 -15.48 -13.27 -7.11
C LEU A 73 -15.06 -14.03 -8.37
N HIS A 74 -13.96 -14.77 -8.29
CA HIS A 74 -13.47 -15.63 -9.37
C HIS A 74 -14.50 -16.68 -9.78
N SER A 75 -15.22 -17.26 -8.80
CA SER A 75 -16.30 -18.23 -9.02
C SER A 75 -17.53 -17.62 -9.70
N LEU A 76 -17.73 -16.31 -9.55
CA LEU A 76 -18.80 -15.53 -10.19
C LEU A 76 -18.38 -14.96 -11.56
N GLY A 77 -17.17 -15.26 -12.03
CA GLY A 77 -16.64 -14.72 -13.29
C GLY A 77 -16.17 -13.26 -13.22
N ILE A 78 -16.08 -12.67 -12.03
CA ILE A 78 -15.57 -11.32 -11.83
C ILE A 78 -14.06 -11.40 -11.64
N ARG A 79 -13.31 -11.10 -12.70
CA ARG A 79 -11.87 -11.39 -12.84
C ARG A 79 -11.03 -10.23 -13.36
N GLY A 80 -11.61 -9.03 -13.50
CA GLY A 80 -10.90 -7.81 -13.92
C GLY A 80 -10.77 -7.64 -15.43
N LYS A 81 -11.57 -8.37 -16.22
CA LYS A 81 -11.50 -8.38 -17.69
C LYS A 81 -11.46 -6.98 -18.29
N GLY A 82 -10.41 -6.70 -19.06
CA GLY A 82 -10.26 -5.47 -19.83
C GLY A 82 -9.76 -4.25 -19.04
N ILE A 83 -9.57 -4.38 -17.72
CA ILE A 83 -8.95 -3.33 -16.91
C ILE A 83 -7.43 -3.36 -17.09
N ARG A 84 -6.82 -2.19 -17.34
CA ARG A 84 -5.39 -2.06 -17.64
C ARG A 84 -4.64 -1.62 -16.39
N VAL A 85 -3.66 -2.42 -15.97
CA VAL A 85 -2.82 -2.16 -14.80
C VAL A 85 -1.39 -1.93 -15.25
N GLY A 86 -0.84 -0.77 -14.89
CA GLY A 86 0.57 -0.42 -15.09
C GLY A 86 1.37 -0.78 -13.84
N VAL A 87 2.37 -1.64 -13.99
CA VAL A 87 3.35 -2.00 -12.98
C VAL A 87 4.56 -1.07 -13.16
N VAL A 88 4.69 -0.10 -12.27
CA VAL A 88 5.80 0.86 -12.27
C VAL A 88 6.85 0.35 -11.29
N ASP A 89 7.92 -0.26 -11.78
CA ASP A 89 8.83 -1.08 -10.97
C ASP A 89 10.22 -1.25 -11.62
N ASP A 90 10.97 -2.29 -11.26
CA ASP A 90 12.31 -2.61 -11.81
C ASP A 90 12.31 -3.30 -13.18
N GLY A 91 11.12 -3.66 -13.67
CA GLY A 91 10.86 -4.28 -14.96
C GLY A 91 9.77 -5.33 -14.88
N LEU A 92 9.46 -6.00 -15.99
CA LEU A 92 8.42 -7.02 -16.06
C LEU A 92 8.74 -7.99 -17.20
N GLU A 93 8.92 -9.28 -16.89
CA GLU A 93 9.12 -10.31 -17.91
C GLU A 93 7.85 -10.52 -18.73
N LEU A 94 7.79 -9.90 -19.91
CA LEU A 94 6.61 -9.93 -20.78
C LEU A 94 6.32 -11.33 -21.33
N GLY A 95 7.37 -12.16 -21.47
CA GLY A 95 7.30 -13.52 -22.00
C GLY A 95 7.02 -14.61 -20.96
N HIS A 96 6.81 -14.26 -19.69
CA HIS A 96 6.61 -15.24 -18.63
C HIS A 96 5.37 -16.11 -18.91
N GLU A 97 5.48 -17.42 -18.68
CA GLU A 97 4.45 -18.40 -19.08
C GLU A 97 3.07 -18.18 -18.46
N ASP A 98 3.05 -17.45 -17.34
CA ASP A 98 1.86 -17.14 -16.55
C ASP A 98 1.46 -15.66 -16.61
N LEU A 99 2.12 -14.86 -17.46
CA LEU A 99 1.82 -13.42 -17.64
C LEU A 99 1.54 -13.04 -19.10
N ALA A 100 2.19 -13.72 -20.07
CA ALA A 100 2.22 -13.32 -21.47
C ALA A 100 0.83 -13.03 -22.08
N ASP A 101 -0.18 -13.85 -21.76
CA ASP A 101 -1.54 -13.69 -22.28
C ASP A 101 -2.24 -12.40 -21.77
N ASN A 102 -1.79 -11.87 -20.64
CA ASN A 102 -2.32 -10.65 -20.04
C ASN A 102 -1.53 -9.40 -20.43
N ILE A 103 -0.36 -9.51 -21.07
CA ILE A 103 0.44 -8.33 -21.48
C ILE A 103 -0.27 -7.49 -22.54
N ILE A 104 -0.30 -6.18 -22.37
CA ILE A 104 -0.76 -5.20 -23.37
C ILE A 104 0.31 -5.05 -24.45
N PRO A 105 0.03 -5.39 -25.73
CA PRO A 105 0.99 -5.20 -26.80
C PRO A 105 1.41 -3.73 -26.91
N ASN A 106 2.72 -3.47 -26.90
CA ASN A 106 3.31 -2.12 -26.91
C ASN A 106 2.78 -1.19 -25.79
N GLY A 107 2.25 -1.75 -24.71
CA GLY A 107 1.73 -0.98 -23.57
C GLY A 107 2.79 -0.62 -22.54
N SER A 108 3.96 -1.26 -22.59
CA SER A 108 5.08 -1.04 -21.68
C SER A 108 6.06 -0.01 -22.22
N TYR A 109 6.86 0.58 -21.33
CA TYR A 109 7.92 1.52 -21.72
C TYR A 109 9.20 1.27 -20.94
N ASN A 110 10.30 1.08 -21.69
CA ASN A 110 11.65 0.91 -21.17
C ASN A 110 12.37 2.27 -21.15
N PHE A 111 12.69 2.78 -19.95
CA PHE A 111 13.28 4.11 -19.78
C PHE A 111 14.76 4.21 -20.19
N GLU A 112 15.45 3.07 -20.30
CA GLU A 112 16.84 3.02 -20.76
C GLU A 112 16.91 3.04 -22.30
N THR A 113 16.14 2.17 -22.94
CA THR A 113 16.23 1.92 -24.39
C THR A 113 15.20 2.69 -25.21
N GLY A 114 14.15 3.22 -24.57
CA GLY A 114 12.99 3.80 -25.24
C GLY A 114 12.12 2.77 -25.97
N SER A 115 12.36 1.47 -25.76
CA SER A 115 11.59 0.39 -26.36
C SER A 115 10.34 0.02 -25.55
N HIS A 116 9.54 -0.92 -26.05
CA HIS A 116 8.40 -1.48 -25.32
C HIS A 116 8.71 -2.81 -24.61
N ASP A 117 9.97 -3.26 -24.66
CA ASP A 117 10.40 -4.46 -23.93
C ASP A 117 11.05 -4.05 -22.60
N VAL A 118 10.34 -4.32 -21.53
CA VAL A 118 10.74 -4.05 -20.14
C VAL A 118 11.19 -5.33 -19.43
N THR A 119 11.46 -6.40 -20.18
CA THR A 119 11.95 -7.65 -19.63
C THR A 119 13.33 -7.42 -18.99
N PRO A 120 13.48 -7.70 -17.68
CA PRO A 120 14.75 -7.47 -17.00
C PRO A 120 15.90 -8.28 -17.59
N ILE A 121 16.99 -7.62 -17.93
CA ILE A 121 18.25 -8.27 -18.35
C ILE A 121 19.08 -8.64 -17.11
N ASP A 122 19.02 -7.82 -16.07
CA ASP A 122 19.66 -8.13 -14.79
C ASP A 122 18.84 -9.21 -14.06
N THR A 123 19.50 -10.35 -13.82
CA THR A 123 18.91 -11.52 -13.18
C THR A 123 18.45 -11.29 -11.74
N PHE A 124 18.77 -10.17 -11.10
CA PHE A 124 18.29 -9.83 -9.76
C PHE A 124 17.04 -8.93 -9.75
N LEU A 125 16.72 -8.29 -10.87
CA LEU A 125 15.58 -7.36 -10.99
C LEU A 125 14.29 -8.12 -11.33
N SER A 126 13.79 -8.86 -10.35
CA SER A 126 12.61 -9.73 -10.47
C SER A 126 11.37 -9.16 -9.78
N HIS A 127 11.50 -8.01 -9.15
CA HIS A 127 10.49 -7.48 -8.25
C HIS A 127 9.20 -7.15 -8.99
N GLY A 128 9.27 -6.45 -10.12
CA GLY A 128 8.09 -6.09 -10.90
C GLY A 128 7.40 -7.27 -11.57
N THR A 129 8.14 -8.33 -11.94
CA THR A 129 7.54 -9.60 -12.40
C THR A 129 6.74 -10.28 -11.29
N ALA A 130 7.24 -10.27 -10.05
CA ALA A 130 6.53 -10.83 -8.89
C ALA A 130 5.29 -9.99 -8.51
N VAL A 131 5.39 -8.66 -8.60
CA VAL A 131 4.26 -7.73 -8.47
C VAL A 131 3.19 -8.04 -9.52
N ALA A 132 3.57 -8.18 -10.78
CA ALA A 132 2.67 -8.46 -11.90
C ALA A 132 1.89 -9.77 -11.70
N GLY A 133 2.54 -10.83 -11.20
CA GLY A 133 1.89 -12.10 -10.89
C GLY A 133 0.81 -12.00 -9.82
N ILE A 134 1.03 -11.22 -8.76
CA ILE A 134 0.01 -10.99 -7.73
C ILE A 134 -1.21 -10.27 -8.32
N VAL A 135 -0.99 -9.30 -9.22
CA VAL A 135 -2.09 -8.58 -9.87
C VAL A 135 -2.85 -9.51 -10.81
N ALA A 136 -2.16 -10.11 -11.80
CA ALA A 136 -2.82 -10.71 -12.96
C ALA A 136 -2.04 -11.90 -13.56
N ALA A 137 -1.42 -12.77 -12.74
CA ALA A 137 -1.09 -14.11 -13.23
C ALA A 137 -2.33 -14.79 -13.83
N VAL A 138 -2.15 -15.41 -14.99
CA VAL A 138 -3.25 -15.95 -15.81
C VAL A 138 -3.92 -17.09 -15.07
N GLY A 139 -5.24 -17.03 -14.91
CA GLY A 139 -5.99 -18.05 -14.21
C GLY A 139 -6.47 -19.20 -15.10
N TRP A 140 -6.54 -20.39 -14.54
CA TRP A 140 -7.05 -21.63 -15.14
C TRP A 140 -6.31 -22.05 -16.41
N ASN A 141 -5.00 -21.84 -16.46
CA ASN A 141 -4.13 -22.24 -17.57
C ASN A 141 -3.34 -23.52 -17.25
N GLY A 142 -3.46 -24.06 -16.04
CA GLY A 142 -2.76 -25.27 -15.58
C GLY A 142 -1.28 -25.05 -15.28
N ARG A 143 -0.86 -23.79 -15.10
CA ARG A 143 0.50 -23.37 -14.74
C ARG A 143 0.43 -22.55 -13.46
N GLY A 144 1.55 -22.45 -12.78
CA GLY A 144 1.73 -21.43 -11.75
C GLY A 144 0.60 -21.27 -10.74
N GLY A 145 0.32 -20.02 -10.43
CA GLY A 145 -0.72 -19.59 -9.50
C GLY A 145 -1.82 -18.84 -10.24
N ARG A 146 -2.43 -17.87 -9.55
CA ARG A 146 -3.45 -16.99 -10.12
C ARG A 146 -3.31 -15.59 -9.53
N GLY A 147 -3.49 -14.58 -10.37
CA GLY A 147 -3.56 -13.20 -9.92
C GLY A 147 -4.87 -12.90 -9.19
N VAL A 148 -4.89 -11.81 -8.44
CA VAL A 148 -6.12 -11.28 -7.82
C VAL A 148 -7.15 -10.91 -8.89
N ALA A 149 -6.72 -10.35 -10.02
CA ALA A 149 -7.53 -10.02 -11.18
C ALA A 149 -6.95 -10.72 -12.44
N PRO A 150 -7.19 -12.03 -12.60
CA PRO A 150 -6.48 -12.86 -13.58
C PRO A 150 -6.85 -12.60 -15.04
N GLU A 151 -7.84 -11.76 -15.33
CA GLU A 151 -8.20 -11.32 -16.69
C GLU A 151 -7.91 -9.81 -16.91
N ALA A 152 -7.27 -9.15 -15.95
CA ALA A 152 -6.74 -7.81 -16.13
C ALA A 152 -5.54 -7.83 -17.09
N ARG A 153 -5.27 -6.68 -17.72
CA ARG A 153 -4.19 -6.50 -18.68
C ARG A 153 -3.03 -5.74 -18.06
N LEU A 154 -1.80 -6.14 -18.37
CA LEU A 154 -0.59 -5.63 -17.74
C LEU A 154 0.27 -4.82 -18.71
N ALA A 155 0.85 -3.74 -18.21
CA ALA A 155 1.95 -3.01 -18.83
C ALA A 155 3.03 -2.77 -17.77
N GLY A 156 4.30 -2.79 -18.16
CA GLY A 156 5.42 -2.49 -17.27
C GLY A 156 6.09 -1.15 -17.59
N PHE A 157 6.59 -0.49 -16.56
CA PHE A 157 7.36 0.75 -16.65
C PHE A 157 8.58 0.60 -15.73
N ASP A 158 9.74 0.32 -16.32
CA ASP A 158 10.97 -0.13 -15.64
C ASP A 158 11.80 1.03 -15.02
N PHE A 159 11.12 1.94 -14.33
CA PHE A 159 11.73 3.16 -13.81
C PHE A 159 12.79 2.91 -12.72
N ASP A 160 12.81 1.71 -12.11
CA ASP A 160 13.78 1.29 -11.09
C ASP A 160 14.83 0.31 -11.64
N ALA A 161 14.88 0.08 -12.96
CA ALA A 161 15.90 -0.75 -13.58
C ALA A 161 17.32 -0.21 -13.32
N ARG A 162 18.33 -1.08 -13.43
CA ARG A 162 19.74 -0.77 -13.08
C ARG A 162 20.28 0.49 -13.75
N ASP A 163 20.00 0.65 -15.04
CA ASP A 163 20.48 1.76 -15.87
C ASP A 163 19.41 2.87 -16.05
N SER A 164 18.29 2.76 -15.33
CA SER A 164 17.28 3.82 -15.26
C SER A 164 17.72 4.93 -14.30
N SER A 165 17.28 6.16 -14.57
CA SER A 165 17.67 7.33 -13.78
C SER A 165 16.82 7.54 -12.50
N ARG A 166 15.95 6.58 -12.13
CA ARG A 166 15.15 6.54 -10.88
C ARG A 166 14.64 7.91 -10.43
N ASN A 167 14.01 8.66 -11.34
CA ASN A 167 13.61 10.04 -11.09
C ASN A 167 12.10 10.25 -11.21
N LEU A 168 11.64 11.37 -10.64
CA LEU A 168 10.23 11.74 -10.66
C LEU A 168 9.69 11.97 -12.08
N ALA A 169 10.50 12.34 -13.06
CA ALA A 169 10.04 12.52 -14.43
C ALA A 169 9.65 11.18 -15.08
N SER A 170 10.40 10.09 -14.83
CA SER A 170 10.03 8.74 -15.28
C SER A 170 8.74 8.26 -14.58
N VAL A 171 8.59 8.54 -13.29
CA VAL A 171 7.34 8.23 -12.56
C VAL A 171 6.17 9.00 -13.18
N ARG A 172 6.32 10.31 -13.44
CA ARG A 172 5.29 11.12 -14.09
C ARG A 172 4.92 10.60 -15.48
N TYR A 173 5.92 10.22 -16.27
CA TYR A 173 5.73 9.60 -17.57
C TYR A 173 4.84 8.36 -17.44
N ALA A 174 5.21 7.43 -16.56
CA ALA A 174 4.45 6.22 -16.31
C ALA A 174 3.01 6.56 -15.85
N TRP A 175 2.85 7.50 -14.91
CA TRP A 175 1.58 7.88 -14.30
C TRP A 175 0.59 8.60 -15.21
N GLY A 176 0.96 8.89 -16.47
CA GLY A 176 0.03 9.39 -17.48
C GLY A 176 0.56 10.54 -18.35
N ASP A 177 1.76 11.06 -18.11
CA ASP A 177 2.36 12.04 -19.04
C ASP A 177 2.75 11.34 -20.36
N GLY A 178 3.25 10.10 -20.29
CA GLY A 178 3.65 9.26 -21.42
C GLY A 178 2.46 8.60 -22.15
N PRO A 179 2.57 8.33 -23.47
CA PRO A 179 1.48 7.78 -24.27
C PRO A 179 1.00 6.40 -23.82
N GLU A 180 1.90 5.55 -23.33
CA GLU A 180 1.60 4.23 -22.77
C GLU A 180 0.84 4.37 -21.45
N GLY A 181 1.31 5.27 -20.57
CA GLY A 181 0.69 5.56 -19.27
C GLY A 181 -0.72 6.14 -19.37
N ARG A 182 -1.02 6.97 -20.38
CA ARG A 182 -2.37 7.56 -20.58
C ARG A 182 -3.48 6.52 -20.72
N ASN A 183 -3.12 5.32 -21.15
CA ASN A 183 -4.03 4.21 -21.37
C ASN A 183 -4.09 3.24 -20.19
N ILE A 184 -3.59 3.60 -19.01
CA ILE A 184 -3.64 2.74 -17.84
C ILE A 184 -4.79 3.18 -16.91
N ASP A 185 -5.50 2.20 -16.35
CA ASP A 185 -6.61 2.45 -15.43
C ASP A 185 -6.14 2.47 -13.96
N ILE A 186 -5.15 1.64 -13.64
CA ILE A 186 -4.61 1.47 -12.29
C ILE A 186 -3.08 1.44 -12.37
N PHE A 187 -2.40 2.22 -11.54
CA PHE A 187 -0.96 2.15 -11.37
C PHE A 187 -0.62 1.47 -10.05
N ASN A 188 0.16 0.40 -10.14
CA ASN A 188 0.81 -0.21 -9.00
C ASN A 188 2.23 0.37 -8.84
N ASN A 189 2.53 0.83 -7.63
CA ASN A 189 3.80 1.49 -7.29
C ASN A 189 4.40 0.81 -6.06
N SER A 190 5.00 -0.36 -6.29
CA SER A 190 5.64 -1.19 -5.26
C SER A 190 7.05 -0.72 -4.89
N TRP A 191 7.25 0.59 -4.88
CA TRP A 191 8.51 1.26 -4.60
C TRP A 191 8.30 2.46 -3.69
N GLY A 192 9.35 2.84 -2.98
CA GLY A 192 9.40 3.99 -2.11
C GLY A 192 10.85 4.43 -1.94
N GLN A 193 11.05 5.66 -1.49
CA GLN A 193 12.39 6.17 -1.23
C GLN A 193 12.65 6.12 0.29
N PRO A 194 13.56 5.25 0.77
CA PRO A 194 14.02 5.32 2.16
C PRO A 194 14.56 6.72 2.44
N ALA A 195 14.05 7.36 3.48
CA ALA A 195 14.45 8.70 3.86
C ALA A 195 14.48 8.86 5.38
N SER A 196 15.48 9.56 5.88
CA SER A 196 15.58 10.02 7.27
C SER A 196 15.19 11.49 7.42
N PHE A 197 14.52 12.06 6.41
CA PHE A 197 14.03 13.44 6.41
C PHE A 197 12.81 13.56 5.48
N TYR A 198 12.02 14.62 5.67
CA TYR A 198 10.95 14.95 4.73
C TYR A 198 11.57 15.62 3.51
N LEU A 199 11.28 15.08 2.33
CA LEU A 199 11.71 15.66 1.06
C LEU A 199 10.93 16.96 0.80
N ASP A 200 11.64 17.96 0.27
CA ASP A 200 11.03 19.18 -0.22
C ASP A 200 9.99 18.85 -1.30
N PHE A 201 8.81 19.43 -1.17
CA PHE A 201 7.71 19.14 -2.08
C PHE A 201 6.82 20.38 -2.21
N PRO A 202 7.27 21.40 -2.96
CA PRO A 202 6.64 22.70 -3.00
C PRO A 202 5.23 22.63 -3.60
N GLN A 203 4.36 23.58 -3.21
CA GLN A 203 2.94 23.56 -3.60
C GLN A 203 2.69 23.52 -5.12
N GLN A 204 3.58 24.10 -5.93
CA GLN A 204 3.49 24.04 -7.39
C GLN A 204 3.66 22.61 -7.90
N GLU A 205 4.59 21.86 -7.32
CA GLU A 205 4.80 20.45 -7.67
C GLU A 205 3.60 19.61 -7.23
N GLN A 206 3.11 19.82 -6.00
CA GLN A 206 1.88 19.17 -5.50
C GLN A 206 0.69 19.38 -6.45
N ALA A 207 0.49 20.62 -6.92
CA ALA A 207 -0.58 20.95 -7.86
C ALA A 207 -0.38 20.29 -9.24
N SER A 208 0.86 20.20 -9.71
CA SER A 208 1.21 19.53 -10.97
C SER A 208 0.90 18.02 -10.92
N TRP A 209 1.21 17.34 -9.81
CA TRP A 209 0.85 15.94 -9.60
C TRP A 209 -0.66 15.74 -9.53
N ALA A 210 -1.38 16.56 -8.74
CA ALA A 210 -2.83 16.48 -8.65
C ALA A 210 -3.51 16.70 -10.01
N ALA A 211 -3.00 17.61 -10.84
CA ALA A 211 -3.52 17.85 -12.19
C ALA A 211 -3.31 16.63 -13.10
N LEU A 212 -2.11 16.04 -13.09
CA LEU A 212 -1.82 14.79 -13.82
C LEU A 212 -2.77 13.67 -13.42
N MET A 213 -2.84 13.36 -12.12
CA MET A 213 -3.63 12.24 -11.59
C MET A 213 -5.12 12.37 -11.93
N ARG A 214 -5.66 13.59 -11.97
CA ARG A 214 -7.06 13.85 -12.33
C ARG A 214 -7.32 13.79 -13.83
N SER A 215 -6.32 14.10 -14.65
CA SER A 215 -6.47 14.15 -16.12
C SER A 215 -6.57 12.78 -16.78
N THR A 216 -6.08 11.72 -16.12
CA THR A 216 -6.08 10.36 -16.65
C THR A 216 -7.48 9.75 -16.69
N ARG A 217 -7.66 8.67 -17.46
CA ARG A 217 -8.96 8.02 -17.70
C ARG A 217 -10.07 8.99 -18.12
N GLY A 218 -9.75 9.95 -18.98
CA GLY A 218 -10.72 10.93 -19.49
C GLY A 218 -11.32 11.83 -18.41
N GLY A 219 -10.57 12.13 -17.33
CA GLY A 219 -11.03 12.96 -16.22
C GLY A 219 -11.60 12.19 -15.03
N LEU A 220 -11.73 10.86 -15.12
CA LEU A 220 -12.08 10.00 -13.98
C LEU A 220 -10.91 9.83 -13.00
N GLY A 221 -9.68 10.05 -13.47
CA GLY A 221 -8.45 9.74 -12.75
C GLY A 221 -8.17 8.24 -12.70
N ALA A 222 -6.93 7.87 -13.00
CA ALA A 222 -6.41 6.53 -12.75
C ALA A 222 -6.31 6.28 -11.24
N VAL A 223 -6.36 5.01 -10.85
CA VAL A 223 -6.20 4.61 -9.45
C VAL A 223 -4.71 4.42 -9.17
N TYR A 224 -4.14 5.21 -8.26
CA TYR A 224 -2.72 5.16 -7.93
C TYR A 224 -2.53 4.44 -6.58
N VAL A 225 -2.09 3.19 -6.63
CA VAL A 225 -1.82 2.36 -5.45
C VAL A 225 -0.33 2.37 -5.17
N LYS A 226 0.07 2.79 -3.97
CA LYS A 226 1.47 2.93 -3.58
C LYS A 226 1.73 2.32 -2.21
N ILE A 227 2.93 1.80 -2.00
CA ILE A 227 3.33 1.19 -0.74
C ILE A 227 3.49 2.22 0.39
N GLY A 228 3.21 1.78 1.62
CA GLY A 228 3.50 2.56 2.83
C GLY A 228 4.97 2.55 3.25
N GLY A 229 5.76 1.56 2.84
CA GLY A 229 7.15 1.37 3.26
C GLY A 229 7.36 0.16 4.17
N ASN A 230 8.63 -0.18 4.44
CA ASN A 230 9.02 -1.42 5.13
C ASN A 230 9.93 -1.15 6.35
N ASP A 231 9.79 0.03 6.96
CA ASP A 231 10.79 0.62 7.85
C ASP A 231 10.34 0.67 9.32
N PHE A 232 9.50 -0.29 9.75
CA PHE A 232 9.00 -0.28 11.13
C PHE A 232 10.08 -0.63 12.16
N LEU A 233 10.90 -1.65 11.89
CA LEU A 233 11.94 -2.15 12.81
C LEU A 233 13.37 -1.87 12.35
N SER A 234 13.56 -1.53 11.07
CA SER A 234 14.87 -1.31 10.47
C SER A 234 14.72 -0.27 9.36
N LEU A 235 15.61 0.72 9.33
CA LEU A 235 15.71 1.67 8.23
C LEU A 235 17.18 1.69 7.79
N GLN A 236 17.48 1.00 6.70
CA GLN A 236 18.84 0.89 6.17
C GLN A 236 19.15 2.10 5.29
N MET A 237 20.18 2.87 5.66
CA MET A 237 20.68 3.99 4.86
C MET A 237 22.20 3.96 4.75
N PRO A 238 22.79 4.35 3.60
CA PRO A 238 24.23 4.48 3.49
C PRO A 238 24.75 5.63 4.35
N ASP A 239 25.87 5.42 5.04
CA ASP A 239 26.64 6.49 5.67
C ASP A 239 27.51 7.26 4.66
N GLN A 240 28.29 8.23 5.14
CA GLN A 240 29.17 9.05 4.28
C GLN A 240 30.22 8.23 3.53
N ASP A 241 30.57 7.05 4.03
CA ASP A 241 31.53 6.12 3.43
C ASP A 241 30.84 5.08 2.52
N GLY A 242 29.51 5.15 2.38
CA GLY A 242 28.69 4.23 1.58
C GLY A 242 28.34 2.93 2.29
N ASN A 243 28.66 2.77 3.58
CA ASN A 243 28.29 1.59 4.34
C ASN A 243 26.83 1.67 4.81
N MET A 244 26.06 0.61 4.59
CA MET A 244 24.68 0.55 5.08
C MET A 244 24.65 0.53 6.61
N ARG A 245 23.85 1.42 7.20
CA ARG A 245 23.57 1.48 8.63
C ARG A 245 22.08 1.44 8.89
N ASP A 246 21.70 0.72 9.94
CA ASP A 246 20.34 0.79 10.46
C ASP A 246 20.18 2.03 11.33
N LEU A 247 19.36 2.98 10.88
CA LEU A 247 19.05 4.20 11.62
C LEU A 247 17.96 3.98 12.68
N CYS A 248 17.27 2.85 12.66
CA CYS A 248 16.29 2.53 13.67
C CYS A 248 17.00 2.33 15.02
N GLY A 249 16.64 3.11 16.04
CA GLY A 249 17.23 3.00 17.38
C GLY A 249 16.49 1.99 18.28
N PRO A 250 17.09 1.53 19.40
CA PRO A 250 16.43 0.61 20.35
C PRO A 250 15.11 1.15 20.90
N ARG A 251 15.03 2.48 21.13
CA ARG A 251 13.81 3.14 21.60
C ARG A 251 12.68 3.04 20.59
N ALA A 252 12.97 3.21 19.30
CA ALA A 252 11.99 3.10 18.22
C ALA A 252 11.47 1.66 18.08
N ARG A 253 12.36 0.67 18.16
CA ARG A 253 11.98 -0.76 18.14
C ARG A 253 11.07 -1.13 19.32
N ALA A 254 11.28 -0.53 20.48
CA ALA A 254 10.52 -0.82 21.69
C ALA A 254 9.22 0.00 21.85
N SER A 255 9.04 1.09 21.10
CA SER A 255 7.94 2.04 21.29
C SER A 255 6.63 1.59 20.63
N GLY A 256 6.68 0.67 19.66
CA GLY A 256 5.50 0.19 18.93
C GLY A 256 4.91 1.19 17.94
N VAL A 257 5.65 2.24 17.57
CA VAL A 257 5.17 3.27 16.61
C VAL A 257 5.96 3.31 15.30
N GLY A 258 6.94 2.41 15.11
CA GLY A 258 7.80 2.35 13.93
C GLY A 258 8.83 3.48 13.87
N CYS A 259 9.95 3.25 13.16
CA CYS A 259 10.98 4.29 12.97
C CYS A 259 10.86 5.04 11.63
N GLY A 260 10.51 4.38 10.53
CA GLY A 260 10.16 5.04 9.27
C GLY A 260 8.65 5.10 9.09
N LEU A 261 8.13 6.30 8.80
CA LEU A 261 6.69 6.53 8.61
C LEU A 261 6.33 6.57 7.14
N ALA A 262 5.14 6.07 6.81
CA ALA A 262 4.58 6.16 5.46
C ALA A 262 4.44 7.61 4.95
N ASN A 263 4.30 8.55 5.89
CA ASN A 263 4.22 9.99 5.63
C ASN A 263 5.54 10.61 5.13
N LEU A 264 6.70 9.93 5.22
CA LEU A 264 7.98 10.49 4.77
C LEU A 264 8.08 10.61 3.25
N ASP A 265 7.47 9.67 2.52
CA ASP A 265 7.39 9.74 1.06
C ASP A 265 6.35 10.80 0.66
N PRO A 266 6.72 11.87 -0.06
CA PRO A 266 5.79 12.95 -0.39
C PRO A 266 4.61 12.48 -1.26
N LEU A 267 4.79 11.47 -2.11
CA LEU A 267 3.74 10.97 -2.99
C LEU A 267 2.67 10.17 -2.23
N ASN A 268 3.00 9.63 -1.06
CA ASN A 268 2.02 9.01 -0.16
C ASN A 268 1.05 10.04 0.45
N ASN A 269 1.43 11.32 0.45
CA ASN A 269 0.62 12.39 1.03
C ASN A 269 -0.25 13.14 0.01
N LEU A 270 -0.20 12.75 -1.27
CA LEU A 270 -1.09 13.28 -2.29
C LEU A 270 -2.52 12.75 -2.08
N PHE A 271 -3.49 13.64 -2.27
CA PHE A 271 -4.90 13.35 -2.02
C PHE A 271 -5.44 12.13 -2.78
N ASP A 272 -4.99 11.94 -4.02
CA ASP A 272 -5.50 10.89 -4.91
C ASP A 272 -4.73 9.55 -4.76
N THR A 273 -3.65 9.50 -3.95
CA THR A 273 -2.88 8.27 -3.71
C THR A 273 -3.60 7.35 -2.72
N ILE A 274 -3.57 6.05 -3.01
CA ILE A 274 -3.97 4.97 -2.10
C ILE A 274 -2.71 4.35 -1.52
N THR A 275 -2.32 4.81 -0.32
CA THR A 275 -1.14 4.27 0.37
C THR A 275 -1.50 3.02 1.16
N VAL A 276 -0.73 1.95 0.96
CA VAL A 276 -1.07 0.60 1.41
C VAL A 276 -0.12 0.09 2.49
N ALA A 277 -0.69 -0.30 3.64
CA ALA A 277 0.02 -1.08 4.66
C ALA A 277 -0.04 -2.59 4.36
N SER A 278 0.85 -3.35 5.00
CA SER A 278 0.93 -4.81 4.83
C SER A 278 0.40 -5.57 6.04
N VAL A 279 -0.45 -6.56 5.76
CA VAL A 279 -0.98 -7.54 6.71
C VAL A 279 -0.38 -8.92 6.43
N ASP A 280 -0.01 -9.63 7.48
CA ASP A 280 0.46 -11.00 7.43
C ASP A 280 -0.68 -12.03 7.43
N ALA A 281 -0.35 -13.30 7.21
CA ALA A 281 -1.32 -14.39 7.16
C ALA A 281 -2.03 -14.67 8.50
N SER A 282 -1.61 -14.03 9.60
CA SER A 282 -2.29 -14.12 10.90
C SER A 282 -3.32 -13.01 11.13
N GLY A 283 -3.41 -12.04 10.22
CA GLY A 283 -4.32 -10.90 10.31
C GLY A 283 -3.75 -9.77 11.17
N LYS A 284 -2.43 -9.71 11.30
CA LYS A 284 -1.71 -8.64 12.00
C LYS A 284 -0.86 -7.85 11.02
N ARG A 285 -0.45 -6.65 11.41
CA ARG A 285 0.52 -5.84 10.65
C ARG A 285 1.77 -6.68 10.43
N ALA A 286 2.18 -6.82 9.17
CA ALA A 286 3.45 -7.46 8.87
C ALA A 286 4.58 -6.69 9.57
N ALA A 287 5.55 -7.40 10.16
CA ALA A 287 6.51 -6.82 11.11
C ALA A 287 7.26 -5.59 10.57
N TYR A 288 7.55 -5.58 9.27
CA TYR A 288 8.26 -4.51 8.56
C TYR A 288 7.36 -3.30 8.20
N SER A 289 6.04 -3.45 8.08
CA SER A 289 5.17 -2.44 7.45
C SER A 289 5.23 -1.08 8.14
N SER A 290 5.70 -0.03 7.45
CA SER A 290 5.75 1.33 7.99
C SER A 290 4.36 1.81 8.41
N PRO A 291 4.22 2.46 9.59
CA PRO A 291 2.96 3.04 10.03
C PRO A 291 2.82 4.48 9.55
N GLY A 292 1.63 5.04 9.62
CA GLY A 292 1.43 6.46 9.34
C GLY A 292 -0.02 6.85 9.12
N SER A 293 -0.31 8.13 9.28
CA SER A 293 -1.64 8.68 9.05
C SER A 293 -1.97 8.89 7.56
N ALA A 294 -0.95 8.83 6.69
CA ALA A 294 -1.10 8.81 5.23
C ALA A 294 -1.64 7.48 4.69
N LEU A 295 -1.61 6.39 5.48
CA LEU A 295 -2.16 5.10 5.06
C LEU A 295 -3.65 5.24 4.73
N TRP A 296 -4.09 4.57 3.67
CA TRP A 296 -5.50 4.50 3.29
C TRP A 296 -6.10 3.16 3.70
N VAL A 297 -5.52 2.04 3.24
CA VAL A 297 -6.00 0.68 3.52
C VAL A 297 -4.82 -0.28 3.70
N SER A 298 -5.08 -1.52 4.06
CA SER A 298 -4.10 -2.61 4.03
C SER A 298 -4.36 -3.61 2.92
N GLY A 299 -3.28 -4.14 2.36
CA GLY A 299 -3.24 -5.32 1.51
C GLY A 299 -2.51 -6.48 2.21
N LEU A 300 -2.36 -7.61 1.52
CA LEU A 300 -1.71 -8.80 2.05
C LEU A 300 -0.28 -8.88 1.55
N GLY A 301 0.71 -8.79 2.46
CA GLY A 301 2.13 -8.87 2.10
C GLY A 301 2.91 -9.97 2.81
N GLY A 302 2.32 -10.64 3.80
CA GLY A 302 2.94 -11.79 4.45
C GLY A 302 4.20 -11.44 5.24
N LEU A 303 5.00 -12.47 5.55
CA LEU A 303 6.30 -12.34 6.22
C LEU A 303 7.41 -12.76 5.27
N ILE A 304 8.31 -13.70 5.60
CA ILE A 304 9.54 -13.93 4.81
C ILE A 304 9.46 -15.18 3.91
N GLY A 305 8.64 -16.17 4.26
CA GLY A 305 8.43 -17.36 3.44
C GLY A 305 9.55 -18.40 3.53
N MET A 306 10.33 -18.42 4.62
CA MET A 306 11.29 -19.51 4.88
C MET A 306 10.62 -20.72 5.54
N GLN A 307 11.28 -21.87 5.49
CA GLN A 307 10.89 -23.07 6.22
C GLN A 307 12.08 -23.67 6.97
N ARG A 308 11.86 -24.08 8.22
CA ARG A 308 12.90 -24.67 9.09
C ARG A 308 13.58 -25.90 8.49
N ALA A 309 12.85 -26.64 7.66
CA ALA A 309 13.38 -27.82 6.98
C ALA A 309 14.55 -27.49 6.02
N PHE A 310 14.63 -26.25 5.54
CA PHE A 310 15.67 -25.79 4.62
C PHE A 310 16.61 -24.78 5.26
N VAL A 311 16.12 -23.96 6.20
CA VAL A 311 16.91 -22.99 6.96
C VAL A 311 16.70 -23.22 8.47
N PRO A 312 17.45 -24.14 9.10
CA PRO A 312 17.31 -24.44 10.53
C PRO A 312 17.71 -23.25 11.43
N ASP A 313 18.70 -22.47 11.00
CA ASP A 313 19.15 -21.24 11.66
C ASP A 313 18.99 -20.04 10.71
N PRO A 314 17.93 -19.24 10.85
CA PRO A 314 17.69 -18.09 9.99
C PRO A 314 18.58 -16.90 10.36
N GLY A 315 19.25 -16.93 11.51
CA GLY A 315 20.16 -15.86 11.96
C GLY A 315 21.42 -15.74 11.11
N GLU A 316 21.77 -16.78 10.35
CA GLU A 316 22.88 -16.73 9.37
C GLU A 316 22.53 -15.92 8.11
N ARG A 317 21.24 -15.75 7.83
CA ARG A 317 20.74 -15.13 6.57
C ARG A 317 19.97 -13.84 6.77
N LEU A 318 19.46 -13.60 7.97
CA LEU A 318 18.57 -12.49 8.28
C LEU A 318 19.12 -11.62 9.41
N PRO A 319 18.87 -10.31 9.38
CA PRO A 319 19.17 -9.46 10.52
C PRO A 319 18.34 -9.89 11.75
N PRO A 320 18.81 -9.63 12.99
CA PRO A 320 18.16 -10.07 14.21
C PRO A 320 16.68 -9.70 14.32
N ASP A 321 16.28 -8.53 13.82
CA ASP A 321 14.89 -8.07 13.87
C ASP A 321 13.95 -8.83 12.91
N ALA A 322 14.49 -9.49 11.88
CA ALA A 322 13.73 -10.26 10.91
C ALA A 322 13.60 -11.75 11.30
N VAL A 323 14.56 -12.27 12.08
CA VAL A 323 14.61 -13.67 12.53
C VAL A 323 13.28 -14.18 13.14
N PRO A 324 12.58 -13.43 14.02
CA PRO A 324 11.32 -13.90 14.61
C PRO A 324 10.21 -14.17 13.59
N PHE A 325 10.33 -13.62 12.38
CA PHE A 325 9.31 -13.64 11.34
C PHE A 325 9.70 -14.49 10.12
N ALA A 326 10.90 -15.10 10.14
CA ALA A 326 11.49 -15.87 9.05
C ALA A 326 10.53 -16.92 8.47
N TYR A 327 9.81 -17.62 9.35
CA TYR A 327 9.00 -18.78 8.98
C TYR A 327 7.52 -18.49 8.73
N GLY A 328 7.12 -17.21 8.82
CA GLY A 328 5.80 -16.79 8.40
C GLY A 328 5.69 -16.80 6.88
N PRO A 329 4.54 -17.21 6.30
CA PRO A 329 4.40 -17.31 4.86
C PRO A 329 4.47 -15.93 4.20
N ALA A 330 5.18 -15.84 3.08
CA ALA A 330 5.13 -14.73 2.15
C ALA A 330 4.08 -15.01 1.05
N LEU A 331 4.11 -14.29 -0.07
CA LEU A 331 3.20 -14.53 -1.18
C LEU A 331 3.85 -15.43 -2.24
N VAL A 332 3.07 -16.39 -2.73
CA VAL A 332 3.43 -17.21 -3.89
C VAL A 332 3.00 -16.45 -5.16
N THR A 333 3.95 -16.20 -6.05
CA THR A 333 3.75 -15.42 -7.28
C THR A 333 4.77 -15.82 -8.36
N THR A 334 4.64 -15.24 -9.56
CA THR A 334 5.60 -15.39 -10.66
C THR A 334 6.97 -14.84 -10.26
N ASP A 335 8.02 -15.40 -10.84
CA ASP A 335 9.40 -14.93 -10.73
C ASP A 335 9.95 -14.70 -12.14
N LEU A 336 11.20 -14.24 -12.28
CA LEU A 336 11.86 -14.33 -13.58
C LEU A 336 12.00 -15.81 -13.98
N SER A 337 11.70 -16.10 -15.25
CA SER A 337 11.78 -17.47 -15.75
C SER A 337 13.21 -18.01 -15.69
N SER A 338 13.35 -19.30 -15.40
CA SER A 338 14.59 -20.07 -15.20
C SER A 338 15.23 -19.99 -13.81
N CYS A 339 15.86 -21.09 -13.40
CA CYS A 339 16.65 -21.20 -12.16
C CYS A 339 17.97 -20.41 -12.18
N SER A 340 18.17 -19.50 -13.13
CA SER A 340 19.36 -18.65 -13.23
C SER A 340 19.11 -17.18 -12.90
N ALA A 341 17.85 -16.83 -12.63
CA ALA A 341 17.38 -15.47 -12.37
C ALA A 341 16.31 -15.46 -11.28
N GLY A 342 16.08 -14.29 -10.71
CA GLY A 342 14.99 -14.04 -9.77
C GLY A 342 15.27 -14.42 -8.32
N TYR A 343 14.19 -14.43 -7.55
CA TYR A 343 14.21 -14.83 -6.14
C TYR A 343 14.49 -16.33 -5.96
N ASN A 344 14.07 -17.14 -6.92
CA ASN A 344 14.19 -18.58 -6.99
C ASN A 344 15.28 -18.97 -8.00
N GLN A 345 16.50 -19.24 -7.53
CA GLN A 345 17.66 -19.50 -8.39
C GLN A 345 18.66 -20.46 -7.77
N ASP A 346 19.45 -21.14 -8.61
CA ASP A 346 20.45 -22.15 -8.23
C ASP A 346 21.84 -21.55 -7.92
N ARG A 347 22.01 -20.22 -7.95
CA ARG A 347 23.31 -19.54 -7.80
C ARG A 347 23.84 -19.55 -6.36
N GLY A 348 24.17 -20.74 -5.85
CA GLY A 348 24.96 -20.94 -4.62
C GLY A 348 24.23 -20.65 -3.31
N LEU A 349 22.91 -20.44 -3.33
CA LEU A 349 22.09 -20.30 -2.13
C LEU A 349 21.39 -21.63 -1.88
N ASP A 350 21.54 -22.21 -0.69
CA ASP A 350 20.67 -23.35 -0.34
C ASP A 350 19.21 -22.86 -0.37
N PRO A 351 18.26 -23.72 -0.79
CA PRO A 351 16.83 -23.38 -0.78
C PRO A 351 16.42 -22.79 0.57
N ALA A 352 15.53 -21.80 0.56
CA ALA A 352 14.96 -21.26 1.78
C ALA A 352 13.59 -21.87 2.11
N ASN A 353 12.93 -22.47 1.11
CA ASN A 353 11.66 -23.16 1.23
C ASN A 353 11.49 -24.24 0.14
N ALA A 354 10.37 -24.96 0.18
CA ALA A 354 10.08 -26.10 -0.70
C ALA A 354 9.82 -25.75 -2.18
N LEU A 355 9.66 -24.48 -2.54
CA LEU A 355 9.50 -24.03 -3.92
C LEU A 355 10.85 -23.68 -4.56
N ASP A 356 11.85 -23.34 -3.75
CA ASP A 356 13.12 -22.81 -4.22
C ASP A 356 13.99 -23.89 -4.91
N THR A 357 14.79 -23.44 -5.88
CA THR A 357 15.79 -24.14 -6.69
C THR A 357 15.23 -25.19 -7.65
N SER A 358 16.06 -25.61 -8.61
CA SER A 358 15.74 -26.70 -9.54
C SER A 358 15.53 -28.06 -8.84
N SER A 359 15.88 -28.16 -7.56
CA SER A 359 15.63 -29.35 -6.74
C SER A 359 14.17 -29.46 -6.26
N SER A 360 13.38 -28.39 -6.42
CA SER A 360 11.97 -28.33 -6.05
C SER A 360 11.14 -29.37 -6.80
N LYS A 361 10.33 -30.13 -6.07
CA LYS A 361 9.33 -31.04 -6.65
C LYS A 361 8.06 -30.31 -7.10
N ILE A 362 7.94 -29.04 -6.76
CA ILE A 362 6.76 -28.20 -7.01
C ILE A 362 7.01 -27.34 -8.25
N ASP A 363 8.17 -26.69 -8.32
CA ASP A 363 8.58 -25.82 -9.42
C ASP A 363 10.06 -26.07 -9.80
N PRO A 364 10.35 -27.14 -10.56
CA PRO A 364 11.72 -27.46 -10.97
C PRO A 364 12.29 -26.49 -12.03
N ARG A 365 11.50 -25.51 -12.51
CA ARG A 365 11.93 -24.51 -13.49
C ARG A 365 12.22 -23.14 -12.88
N CYS A 366 11.87 -22.97 -11.61
CA CYS A 366 12.07 -21.76 -10.83
C CYS A 366 11.35 -20.53 -11.42
N ASN A 367 10.21 -20.74 -12.08
CA ASN A 367 9.42 -19.65 -12.66
C ASN A 367 8.55 -18.96 -11.59
N TYR A 368 8.53 -19.46 -10.36
CA TYR A 368 7.70 -18.93 -9.28
C TYR A 368 8.50 -18.81 -7.98
N THR A 369 8.10 -17.86 -7.15
CA THR A 369 8.71 -17.62 -5.84
C THR A 369 7.67 -17.69 -4.73
N ALA A 370 8.11 -18.13 -3.55
CA ALA A 370 7.32 -18.10 -2.32
C ALA A 370 7.94 -17.17 -1.26
N ARG A 371 8.83 -16.26 -1.69
CA ARG A 371 9.55 -15.31 -0.84
C ARG A 371 9.15 -13.85 -1.07
N PHE A 372 8.28 -13.57 -2.04
CA PHE A 372 7.89 -12.20 -2.34
C PHE A 372 7.00 -11.64 -1.24
N ASN A 373 7.42 -10.52 -0.64
CA ASN A 373 6.81 -9.94 0.54
C ASN A 373 6.86 -8.40 0.52
N GLY A 374 6.71 -7.79 1.70
CA GLY A 374 6.78 -6.35 1.83
C GLY A 374 5.42 -5.70 1.65
N THR A 375 5.37 -4.39 1.89
CA THR A 375 4.28 -3.57 1.34
C THR A 375 4.24 -3.68 -0.19
N SER A 376 5.36 -4.00 -0.84
CA SER A 376 5.47 -4.36 -2.25
C SER A 376 4.63 -5.57 -2.69
N ALA A 377 4.36 -6.51 -1.80
CA ALA A 377 3.40 -7.60 -2.03
C ALA A 377 1.96 -7.17 -1.66
N ALA A 378 1.79 -6.27 -0.69
CA ALA A 378 0.48 -5.77 -0.30
C ALA A 378 -0.18 -4.86 -1.36
N ALA A 379 0.57 -3.91 -1.94
CA ALA A 379 0.07 -3.00 -2.96
C ALA A 379 -0.58 -3.72 -4.17
N PRO A 380 0.04 -4.74 -4.80
CA PRO A 380 -0.56 -5.42 -5.95
C PRO A 380 -1.82 -6.21 -5.59
N THR A 381 -1.97 -6.67 -4.34
CA THR A 381 -3.25 -7.27 -3.92
C THR A 381 -4.39 -6.24 -3.95
N VAL A 382 -4.11 -4.99 -3.52
CA VAL A 382 -5.07 -3.88 -3.58
C VAL A 382 -5.29 -3.42 -5.02
N SER A 383 -4.25 -3.35 -5.85
CA SER A 383 -4.37 -3.06 -7.28
C SER A 383 -5.25 -4.08 -8.01
N GLY A 384 -5.11 -5.36 -7.69
CA GLY A 384 -5.96 -6.42 -8.20
C GLY A 384 -7.42 -6.24 -7.79
N VAL A 385 -7.70 -5.96 -6.51
CA VAL A 385 -9.09 -5.68 -6.08
C VAL A 385 -9.66 -4.43 -6.75
N ALA A 386 -8.87 -3.36 -6.91
CA ALA A 386 -9.29 -2.19 -7.67
C ALA A 386 -9.64 -2.55 -9.12
N ALA A 387 -8.92 -3.49 -9.75
CA ALA A 387 -9.24 -3.99 -11.08
C ALA A 387 -10.55 -4.79 -11.11
N LEU A 388 -10.85 -5.56 -10.07
CA LEU A 388 -12.15 -6.24 -9.93
C LEU A 388 -13.29 -5.23 -9.77
N VAL A 389 -13.09 -4.18 -8.97
CA VAL A 389 -14.05 -3.08 -8.77
C VAL A 389 -14.35 -2.35 -10.09
N LEU A 390 -13.31 -1.91 -10.80
CA LEU A 390 -13.47 -1.24 -12.10
C LEU A 390 -14.00 -2.18 -13.19
N GLY A 391 -13.71 -3.48 -13.09
CA GLY A 391 -14.23 -4.49 -14.02
C GLY A 391 -15.74 -4.63 -13.97
N VAL A 392 -16.37 -4.37 -12.81
CA VAL A 392 -17.83 -4.35 -12.67
C VAL A 392 -18.40 -2.96 -12.98
N ASN A 393 -17.70 -1.89 -12.61
CA ASN A 393 -18.15 -0.53 -12.88
C ASN A 393 -16.99 0.37 -13.38
N PRO A 394 -16.76 0.43 -14.70
CA PRO A 394 -15.67 1.22 -15.26
C PRO A 394 -15.92 2.74 -15.18
N GLY A 395 -17.16 3.17 -14.89
CA GLY A 395 -17.53 4.59 -14.76
C GLY A 395 -17.12 5.25 -13.44
N LEU A 396 -16.58 4.48 -12.49
CA LEU A 396 -16.10 5.01 -11.21
C LEU A 396 -14.84 5.86 -11.39
N SER A 397 -14.82 7.00 -10.72
CA SER A 397 -13.62 7.83 -10.59
C SER A 397 -12.61 7.21 -9.61
N ALA A 398 -11.36 7.66 -9.66
CA ALA A 398 -10.34 7.26 -8.67
C ALA A 398 -10.80 7.51 -7.22
N ARG A 399 -11.50 8.63 -6.99
CA ARG A 399 -12.08 8.98 -5.68
C ARG A 399 -13.15 7.98 -5.25
N ASP A 400 -14.02 7.56 -6.18
CA ASP A 400 -15.06 6.58 -5.87
C ASP A 400 -14.46 5.22 -5.51
N VAL A 401 -13.46 4.74 -6.27
CA VAL A 401 -12.74 3.51 -5.96
C VAL A 401 -12.06 3.60 -4.60
N LYS A 402 -11.34 4.71 -4.35
CA LYS A 402 -10.67 4.97 -3.07
C LYS A 402 -11.68 4.94 -1.91
N TYR A 403 -12.83 5.60 -2.05
CA TYR A 403 -13.89 5.62 -1.03
C TYR A 403 -14.53 4.25 -0.80
N ILE A 404 -14.82 3.50 -1.87
CA ILE A 404 -15.35 2.13 -1.77
C ILE A 404 -14.39 1.27 -0.97
N LEU A 405 -13.10 1.24 -1.34
CA LEU A 405 -12.09 0.42 -0.66
C LEU A 405 -11.99 0.74 0.84
N ALA A 406 -12.07 2.01 1.24
CA ALA A 406 -12.06 2.41 2.64
C ALA A 406 -13.32 1.99 3.39
N THR A 407 -14.49 2.29 2.83
CA THR A 407 -15.78 2.09 3.52
C THR A 407 -16.24 0.64 3.57
N THR A 408 -15.61 -0.24 2.79
CA THR A 408 -15.83 -1.70 2.83
C THR A 408 -14.69 -2.46 3.51
N ALA A 409 -13.60 -1.81 3.91
CA ALA A 409 -12.47 -2.46 4.55
C ALA A 409 -12.85 -3.13 5.88
N ARG A 410 -12.20 -4.26 6.18
CA ARG A 410 -12.37 -5.00 7.43
C ARG A 410 -11.33 -4.55 8.44
N GLN A 411 -11.80 -4.26 9.66
CA GLN A 411 -10.92 -4.08 10.80
C GLN A 411 -10.26 -5.43 11.16
N VAL A 412 -8.97 -5.55 10.84
CA VAL A 412 -8.08 -6.62 11.31
C VAL A 412 -7.41 -6.20 12.61
N ASP A 413 -6.93 -7.17 13.39
CA ASP A 413 -6.30 -6.93 14.70
C ASP A 413 -7.05 -5.89 15.57
N PRO A 414 -8.34 -6.13 15.91
CA PRO A 414 -9.15 -5.14 16.63
C PRO A 414 -8.62 -4.86 18.06
N GLN A 415 -7.67 -5.66 18.55
CA GLN A 415 -6.99 -5.48 19.83
C GLN A 415 -5.60 -4.84 19.69
N GLN A 416 -5.29 -4.19 18.56
CA GLN A 416 -4.04 -3.44 18.38
C GLN A 416 -3.72 -2.64 19.66
N PRO A 417 -2.58 -2.88 20.29
CA PRO A 417 -2.24 -2.23 21.54
C PRO A 417 -2.00 -0.74 21.31
N ARG A 418 -2.49 0.08 22.23
CA ARG A 418 -2.07 1.48 22.30
C ARG A 418 -0.60 1.55 22.72
N ALA A 419 0.16 2.46 22.11
CA ALA A 419 1.52 2.76 22.51
C ALA A 419 1.56 3.97 23.44
N THR A 420 2.31 3.86 24.54
CA THR A 420 2.48 4.94 25.53
C THR A 420 3.94 5.15 25.89
N TYR A 421 4.31 6.41 26.11
CA TYR A 421 5.61 6.80 26.64
C TYR A 421 5.40 7.72 27.85
N GLN A 422 5.97 7.37 29.00
CA GLN A 422 5.84 8.14 30.26
C GLN A 422 4.37 8.53 30.59
N GLY A 423 3.44 7.59 30.41
CA GLY A 423 2.01 7.81 30.65
C GLY A 423 1.27 8.57 29.54
N SER A 424 1.98 9.10 28.55
CA SER A 424 1.39 9.80 27.40
C SER A 424 1.19 8.86 26.22
N VAL A 425 0.05 8.99 25.54
CA VAL A 425 -0.25 8.21 24.32
C VAL A 425 0.61 8.72 23.17
N ILE A 426 1.30 7.81 22.49
CA ILE A 426 2.11 8.12 21.30
C ILE A 426 1.55 7.48 20.02
N ASP A 427 0.74 6.42 20.17
CA ASP A 427 -0.17 5.90 19.15
C ASP A 427 -1.41 5.33 19.88
N PRO A 428 -2.63 5.72 19.48
CA PRO A 428 -3.85 5.30 20.18
C PRO A 428 -4.29 3.86 19.85
N GLY A 429 -3.70 3.22 18.83
CA GLY A 429 -4.27 2.04 18.19
C GLY A 429 -5.41 2.41 17.25
N TRP A 430 -6.40 1.53 17.13
CA TRP A 430 -7.63 1.84 16.41
C TRP A 430 -8.41 2.98 17.07
N ILE A 431 -8.75 3.99 16.27
CA ILE A 431 -9.71 5.05 16.64
C ILE A 431 -10.99 4.88 15.84
N THR A 432 -12.09 5.45 16.34
CA THR A 432 -13.32 5.65 15.57
C THR A 432 -13.55 7.16 15.49
N ASN A 433 -13.65 7.68 14.28
CA ASN A 433 -13.83 9.09 14.03
C ASN A 433 -15.29 9.51 14.29
N ALA A 434 -15.60 10.81 14.24
CA ALA A 434 -16.93 11.34 14.55
C ALA A 434 -17.99 10.99 13.49
N ALA A 435 -17.59 10.53 12.30
CA ALA A 435 -18.46 9.99 11.26
C ALA A 435 -18.66 8.47 11.36
N GLY A 436 -18.02 7.81 12.34
CA GLY A 436 -18.14 6.37 12.59
C GLY A 436 -17.13 5.48 11.85
N HIS A 437 -16.18 6.07 11.12
CA HIS A 437 -15.14 5.32 10.43
C HIS A 437 -14.02 4.92 11.39
N ARG A 438 -13.57 3.66 11.30
CA ARG A 438 -12.42 3.17 12.05
C ARG A 438 -11.14 3.45 11.29
N PHE A 439 -10.11 3.88 12.01
CA PHE A 439 -8.81 4.18 11.41
C PHE A 439 -7.68 3.77 12.35
N SER A 440 -6.55 3.33 11.79
CA SER A 440 -5.33 3.04 12.52
C SER A 440 -4.10 3.45 11.72
N ASN A 441 -3.09 3.99 12.39
CA ASN A 441 -1.78 4.23 11.78
C ASN A 441 -1.04 2.94 11.39
N TRP A 442 -1.51 1.75 11.77
CA TRP A 442 -0.96 0.47 11.31
C TRP A 442 -1.70 -0.10 10.09
N TYR A 443 -2.96 0.29 9.88
CA TYR A 443 -3.86 -0.42 8.97
C TYR A 443 -4.67 0.49 8.03
N GLY A 444 -4.58 1.81 8.17
CA GLY A 444 -5.52 2.73 7.53
C GLY A 444 -6.96 2.44 7.99
N PHE A 445 -7.90 2.37 7.04
CA PHE A 445 -9.28 1.93 7.28
C PHE A 445 -9.41 0.41 7.51
N GLY A 446 -8.37 -0.37 7.21
CA GLY A 446 -8.33 -1.82 7.41
C GLY A 446 -7.96 -2.61 6.17
N LEU A 447 -8.01 -3.94 6.31
CA LEU A 447 -7.76 -4.87 5.21
C LEU A 447 -8.89 -4.81 4.19
N VAL A 448 -8.56 -4.57 2.94
CA VAL A 448 -9.53 -4.55 1.84
C VAL A 448 -10.33 -5.86 1.79
N ASP A 449 -11.66 -5.73 1.67
CA ASP A 449 -12.60 -6.82 1.41
C ASP A 449 -13.05 -6.71 -0.06
N GLY A 450 -12.49 -7.56 -0.92
CA GLY A 450 -12.73 -7.50 -2.35
C GLY A 450 -14.18 -7.81 -2.71
N ALA A 451 -14.79 -8.80 -2.05
CA ALA A 451 -16.18 -9.15 -2.27
C ALA A 451 -17.13 -8.00 -1.92
N GLU A 452 -16.94 -7.37 -0.76
CA GLU A 452 -17.76 -6.23 -0.34
C GLU A 452 -17.52 -4.99 -1.22
N ALA A 453 -16.27 -4.73 -1.61
CA ALA A 453 -15.92 -3.61 -2.49
C ALA A 453 -16.57 -3.75 -3.88
N VAL A 454 -16.48 -4.94 -4.49
CA VAL A 454 -17.10 -5.22 -5.80
C VAL A 454 -18.63 -5.17 -5.69
N TYR A 455 -19.20 -5.73 -4.62
CA TYR A 455 -20.63 -5.62 -4.37
C TYR A 455 -21.07 -4.16 -4.31
N LYS A 456 -20.38 -3.33 -3.53
CA LYS A 456 -20.67 -1.89 -3.40
C LYS A 456 -20.54 -1.15 -4.73
N ALA A 457 -19.55 -1.49 -5.55
CA ALA A 457 -19.29 -0.88 -6.86
C ALA A 457 -20.46 -1.04 -7.85
N GLY A 458 -21.18 -2.17 -7.79
CA GLY A 458 -22.31 -2.46 -8.67
C GLY A 458 -23.52 -1.53 -8.52
N TYR A 459 -23.61 -0.80 -7.41
CA TYR A 459 -24.71 0.15 -7.14
C TYR A 459 -24.21 1.48 -6.53
N PHE A 460 -22.91 1.76 -6.64
CA PHE A 460 -22.32 2.96 -6.05
C PHE A 460 -22.85 4.22 -6.75
N THR A 461 -23.25 5.21 -5.96
CA THR A 461 -23.56 6.55 -6.46
C THR A 461 -22.28 7.38 -6.41
N PRO A 462 -21.78 7.91 -7.54
CA PRO A 462 -20.55 8.70 -7.57
C PRO A 462 -20.56 9.82 -6.53
N LEU A 463 -19.40 10.06 -5.92
CA LEU A 463 -19.21 11.15 -4.98
C LEU A 463 -19.45 12.51 -5.69
N PRO A 464 -19.94 13.53 -4.98
CA PRO A 464 -20.03 14.87 -5.55
C PRO A 464 -18.65 15.39 -5.98
N PRO A 465 -18.61 16.45 -6.83
CA PRO A 465 -17.36 17.09 -7.23
C PRO A 465 -16.52 17.52 -6.02
N VAL A 466 -15.20 17.34 -6.13
CA VAL A 466 -14.27 17.70 -5.07
C VAL A 466 -14.34 19.21 -4.76
N ARG A 467 -14.36 19.52 -3.47
CA ARG A 467 -14.23 20.86 -2.91
C ARG A 467 -12.91 20.92 -2.16
N ASP A 468 -12.27 22.08 -2.25
CA ASP A 468 -10.94 22.31 -1.73
C ASP A 468 -10.96 23.59 -0.90
N SER A 469 -10.55 23.50 0.37
CA SER A 469 -10.46 24.67 1.26
C SER A 469 -9.39 25.67 0.82
N GLN A 470 -8.53 25.29 -0.14
CA GLN A 470 -7.22 25.88 -0.39
C GLN A 470 -6.30 25.75 0.83
N TRP A 471 -5.01 26.05 0.65
CA TRP A 471 -4.07 26.17 1.75
C TRP A 471 -4.41 27.37 2.62
N LEU A 472 -4.69 27.13 3.89
CA LEU A 472 -4.90 28.15 4.91
C LEU A 472 -3.74 28.11 5.90
N ALA A 473 -3.24 29.28 6.30
CA ALA A 473 -2.19 29.41 7.30
C ALA A 473 -2.79 29.87 8.63
N SER A 474 -2.26 29.33 9.73
CA SER A 474 -2.51 29.86 11.07
C SER A 474 -1.96 31.28 11.18
N THR A 475 -2.73 32.19 11.78
CA THR A 475 -2.29 33.56 12.06
C THR A 475 -1.81 33.73 13.50
N ALA A 476 -1.68 32.63 14.24
CA ALA A 476 -1.21 32.66 15.63
C ALA A 476 0.29 33.02 15.69
N ALA A 477 0.69 33.70 16.76
CA ALA A 477 2.11 33.88 17.06
C ALA A 477 2.80 32.51 17.31
N PRO A 478 4.13 32.41 17.12
CA PRO A 478 4.86 31.18 17.42
C PRO A 478 4.57 30.66 18.84
N SER A 479 4.31 29.36 18.95
CA SER A 479 3.93 28.71 20.21
C SER A 479 5.08 27.84 20.71
N GLN A 480 5.52 28.02 21.96
CA GLN A 480 6.61 27.22 22.52
C GLN A 480 6.26 25.74 22.57
N ILE A 481 7.17 24.90 22.07
CA ILE A 481 7.08 23.45 22.14
C ILE A 481 7.62 23.03 23.50
N GLY A 482 6.72 22.58 24.37
CA GLY A 482 7.04 21.88 25.62
C GLY A 482 6.79 20.38 25.51
N GLY A 483 6.96 19.65 26.61
CA GLY A 483 6.55 18.25 26.68
C GLY A 483 5.06 18.05 26.92
N PRO A 484 4.63 16.80 27.22
CA PRO A 484 3.22 16.40 27.14
C PRO A 484 2.24 17.21 27.99
N ALA A 485 2.70 17.83 29.08
CA ALA A 485 1.87 18.69 29.93
C ALA A 485 1.64 20.10 29.33
N ARG A 486 2.49 20.55 28.41
CA ARG A 486 2.49 21.90 27.83
C ARG A 486 2.86 21.87 26.33
N PRO A 487 2.10 21.17 25.48
CA PRO A 487 2.42 21.11 24.06
C PRO A 487 2.17 22.46 23.37
N ALA A 488 2.91 22.74 22.30
CA ALA A 488 2.62 23.86 21.41
C ALA A 488 1.28 23.63 20.72
N LYS A 489 0.48 24.69 20.55
CA LYS A 489 -0.80 24.62 19.85
C LYS A 489 -0.97 25.77 18.88
N GLN A 490 -1.32 25.45 17.64
CA GLN A 490 -1.81 26.41 16.65
C GLN A 490 -3.16 25.97 16.10
N ARG A 491 -3.98 26.93 15.63
CA ARG A 491 -5.36 26.67 15.24
C ARG A 491 -5.69 27.35 13.91
N ILE A 492 -6.47 26.65 13.08
CA ILE A 492 -7.02 27.17 11.83
C ILE A 492 -8.53 26.97 11.86
N ARG A 493 -9.29 28.00 11.45
CA ARG A 493 -10.74 27.92 11.31
C ARG A 493 -11.12 27.68 9.85
N ILE A 494 -11.79 26.57 9.58
CA ILE A 494 -12.38 26.25 8.29
C ILE A 494 -13.84 26.71 8.30
N THR A 495 -14.23 27.51 7.31
CA THR A 495 -15.59 28.07 7.21
C THR A 495 -16.47 27.25 6.25
N GLN A 496 -15.85 26.56 5.29
CA GLN A 496 -16.50 25.75 4.27
C GLN A 496 -17.19 24.53 4.91
N ALA A 497 -18.51 24.47 4.80
CA ALA A 497 -19.29 23.30 5.20
C ALA A 497 -19.22 22.23 4.10
N MET A 498 -18.40 21.20 4.34
CA MET A 498 -18.21 20.03 3.49
C MET A 498 -17.83 18.83 4.37
N LYS A 499 -17.99 17.62 3.84
CA LYS A 499 -17.41 16.40 4.40
C LYS A 499 -15.95 16.31 4.02
N VAL A 500 -15.12 15.76 4.91
CA VAL A 500 -13.69 15.53 4.66
C VAL A 500 -13.50 14.21 3.91
N GLU A 501 -12.67 14.20 2.87
CA GLU A 501 -12.13 12.97 2.28
C GLU A 501 -10.64 12.78 2.63
N GLY A 502 -9.89 13.88 2.72
CA GLY A 502 -8.48 13.87 3.11
C GLY A 502 -8.03 15.23 3.60
N VAL A 503 -7.03 15.21 4.48
CA VAL A 503 -6.44 16.42 5.07
C VAL A 503 -4.95 16.45 4.79
N GLN A 504 -4.48 17.54 4.20
CA GLN A 504 -3.07 17.84 3.98
C GLN A 504 -2.63 18.96 4.93
N LEU A 505 -1.42 18.86 5.46
CA LEU A 505 -0.86 19.86 6.36
C LEU A 505 0.63 20.09 6.07
N SER A 506 1.09 21.29 6.44
CA SER A 506 2.49 21.70 6.42
C SER A 506 2.79 22.40 7.74
N LEU A 507 4.00 22.27 8.24
CA LEU A 507 4.41 22.89 9.50
C LEU A 507 5.89 23.27 9.46
N ALA A 508 6.27 24.28 10.26
CA ALA A 508 7.66 24.63 10.50
C ALA A 508 7.87 24.94 11.98
N THR A 509 9.03 24.55 12.49
CA THR A 509 9.42 24.72 13.89
C THR A 509 10.88 25.15 13.98
N SER A 510 11.26 25.78 15.08
CA SER A 510 12.69 25.99 15.40
C SER A 510 13.35 24.77 16.06
N HIS A 511 12.67 23.63 16.16
CA HIS A 511 13.18 22.42 16.80
C HIS A 511 14.23 21.74 15.92
N ARG A 512 15.41 21.42 16.44
CA ARG A 512 16.54 20.88 15.64
C ARG A 512 16.67 19.36 15.69
N ASN A 513 15.97 18.69 16.61
CA ASN A 513 15.95 17.24 16.70
C ASN A 513 14.51 16.72 16.58
N PRO A 514 13.99 16.46 15.38
CA PRO A 514 12.60 16.05 15.21
C PRO A 514 12.31 14.62 15.69
N THR A 515 13.34 13.83 16.00
CA THR A 515 13.23 12.45 16.48
C THR A 515 12.23 12.33 17.63
N ASP A 516 12.24 13.26 18.58
CA ASP A 516 11.43 13.16 19.80
C ASP A 516 10.05 13.84 19.65
N LEU A 517 9.75 14.43 18.49
CA LEU A 517 8.52 15.17 18.30
C LEU A 517 7.32 14.26 18.03
N ARG A 518 6.21 14.60 18.67
CA ARG A 518 4.88 14.10 18.33
C ARG A 518 4.04 15.23 17.74
N VAL A 519 3.41 14.98 16.61
CA VAL A 519 2.46 15.91 15.95
C VAL A 519 1.08 15.27 15.92
N VAL A 520 0.09 15.94 16.51
CA VAL A 520 -1.31 15.50 16.53
C VAL A 520 -2.19 16.57 15.91
N LEU A 521 -3.04 16.19 14.95
CA LEU A 521 -4.08 17.05 14.41
C LEU A 521 -5.42 16.67 15.02
N GLU A 522 -6.14 17.65 15.55
CA GLU A 522 -7.48 17.48 16.12
C GLU A 522 -8.53 18.17 15.23
N SER A 523 -9.57 17.43 14.84
CA SER A 523 -10.70 17.93 14.06
C SER A 523 -11.67 18.75 14.92
N PRO A 524 -12.56 19.56 14.31
CA PRO A 524 -13.61 20.26 15.05
C PRO A 524 -14.55 19.35 15.85
N SER A 525 -14.62 18.08 15.47
CA SER A 525 -15.43 17.05 16.13
C SER A 525 -14.71 16.39 17.31
N GLY A 526 -13.43 16.73 17.56
CA GLY A 526 -12.61 16.17 18.63
C GLY A 526 -11.84 14.90 18.28
N THR A 527 -11.90 14.42 17.03
CA THR A 527 -11.08 13.27 16.60
C THR A 527 -9.63 13.69 16.50
N ARG A 528 -8.71 12.85 16.98
CA ARG A 528 -7.26 13.12 17.01
C ARG A 528 -6.50 12.14 16.12
N SER A 529 -5.76 12.66 15.14
CA SER A 529 -4.86 11.89 14.29
C SER A 529 -3.40 12.15 14.66
N TYR A 530 -2.63 11.09 14.85
CA TYR A 530 -1.20 11.15 15.18
C TYR A 530 -0.40 11.17 13.87
N VAL A 531 -0.06 12.36 13.40
CA VAL A 531 0.55 12.58 12.08
C VAL A 531 2.05 12.25 12.06
N LEU A 532 2.74 12.62 13.13
CA LEU A 532 4.12 12.24 13.39
C LEU A 532 4.17 11.59 14.77
N THR A 533 4.66 10.36 14.84
CA THR A 533 4.94 9.67 16.09
C THR A 533 6.39 9.94 16.51
N PRO A 534 6.66 10.01 17.83
CA PRO A 534 8.02 10.22 18.32
C PRO A 534 8.87 8.97 18.09
N PHE A 535 10.18 9.16 18.25
CA PHE A 535 11.25 8.17 18.12
C PHE A 535 11.42 7.65 16.68
N SER A 536 11.00 8.44 15.68
CA SER A 536 11.28 8.17 14.26
C SER A 536 12.79 8.20 13.97
N ALA A 537 13.23 7.58 12.87
CA ALA A 537 14.61 7.64 12.41
C ALA A 537 14.96 8.95 11.66
N LEU A 538 14.29 10.06 12.00
CA LEU A 538 14.57 11.36 11.40
C LEU A 538 15.95 11.87 11.83
N ASP A 539 16.82 12.17 10.88
CA ASP A 539 18.16 12.66 11.17
C ASP A 539 18.12 14.13 11.60
N ALA A 540 18.50 14.39 12.85
CA ALA A 540 18.62 15.75 13.39
C ALA A 540 19.62 16.63 12.61
N SER A 541 20.63 16.02 11.97
CA SER A 541 21.64 16.76 11.21
C SER A 541 21.03 17.51 10.01
N ALA A 542 20.00 16.93 9.37
CA ALA A 542 19.28 17.52 8.25
C ALA A 542 18.55 18.83 8.63
N TYR A 543 18.28 19.04 9.91
CA TYR A 543 17.49 20.18 10.41
C TYR A 543 18.30 21.11 11.33
N ALA A 544 19.62 20.91 11.43
CA ALA A 544 20.47 21.65 12.36
C ALA A 544 20.46 23.18 12.12
N ASN A 545 20.32 23.60 10.86
CA ASN A 545 20.37 25.00 10.43
C ASN A 545 19.00 25.62 10.17
N THR A 546 18.02 24.83 9.75
CA THR A 546 16.68 25.28 9.34
C THR A 546 15.64 25.15 10.46
N GLY A 547 15.87 24.25 11.42
CA GLY A 547 14.78 23.71 12.24
C GLY A 547 13.95 22.69 11.46
N PHE A 548 13.08 21.97 12.16
CA PHE A 548 12.25 20.93 11.56
C PHE A 548 11.06 21.53 10.83
N TYR A 549 10.88 21.15 9.57
CA TYR A 549 9.76 21.55 8.73
C TYR A 549 9.26 20.38 7.88
N ILE A 550 8.01 20.52 7.41
CA ILE A 550 7.35 19.59 6.50
C ILE A 550 6.58 20.40 5.46
N ASP A 551 6.90 20.22 4.18
CA ASP A 551 6.19 20.83 3.05
C ASP A 551 4.83 20.19 2.78
N LEU A 552 4.76 18.86 2.89
CA LEU A 552 3.53 18.10 2.74
C LEU A 552 3.54 16.87 3.63
N THR A 553 2.54 16.77 4.49
CA THR A 553 2.11 15.51 5.09
C THR A 553 0.59 15.45 5.12
N SER A 554 0.01 14.29 5.43
CA SER A 554 -1.44 14.08 5.33
C SER A 554 -1.99 13.18 6.44
N SER A 555 -3.30 13.27 6.65
CA SER A 555 -4.05 12.32 7.46
C SER A 555 -5.39 11.98 6.81
N ASN A 556 -5.70 10.68 6.79
CA ASN A 556 -6.97 10.15 6.29
C ASN A 556 -7.98 9.83 7.40
N ALA A 557 -7.61 9.99 8.68
CA ALA A 557 -8.42 9.59 9.84
C ALA A 557 -9.80 10.28 9.95
N PHE A 558 -10.02 11.34 9.18
CA PHE A 558 -11.17 12.24 9.30
C PHE A 558 -12.25 12.02 8.24
N LEU A 559 -12.17 10.95 7.44
CA LEU A 559 -13.14 10.65 6.38
C LEU A 559 -14.60 10.85 6.85
N ASP A 560 -15.39 11.52 6.01
CA ASP A 560 -16.78 11.92 6.21
C ASP A 560 -17.10 12.84 7.40
N GLU A 561 -16.12 13.24 8.21
CA GLU A 561 -16.35 14.24 9.25
C GLU A 561 -16.68 15.62 8.65
N LYS A 562 -17.35 16.47 9.43
CA LYS A 562 -17.59 17.86 9.06
C LYS A 562 -16.27 18.65 9.08
N ALA A 563 -15.91 19.25 7.95
CA ALA A 563 -14.71 20.09 7.84
C ALA A 563 -14.83 21.43 8.58
N GLN A 564 -16.02 22.05 8.58
CA GLN A 564 -16.24 23.38 9.14
C GLN A 564 -16.06 23.38 10.66
N GLY A 565 -15.19 24.26 11.15
CA GLY A 565 -14.91 24.46 12.57
C GLY A 565 -13.45 24.78 12.82
N VAL A 566 -12.99 24.58 14.05
CA VAL A 566 -11.60 24.86 14.44
C VAL A 566 -10.80 23.57 14.45
N TRP A 567 -9.74 23.54 13.63
CA TRP A 567 -8.73 22.49 13.62
C TRP A 567 -7.55 22.92 14.48
N THR A 568 -7.03 22.02 15.31
CA THR A 568 -5.91 22.30 16.22
C THR A 568 -4.73 21.38 15.92
N LEU A 569 -3.58 21.97 15.60
CA LEU A 569 -2.30 21.25 15.56
C LEU A 569 -1.65 21.31 16.94
N GLU A 570 -1.24 20.16 17.45
CA GLU A 570 -0.49 20.00 18.69
C GLU A 570 0.90 19.44 18.36
N VAL A 571 1.96 20.13 18.80
CA VAL A 571 3.35 19.66 18.66
C VAL A 571 3.98 19.54 20.03
N THR A 572 4.51 18.37 20.34
CA THR A 572 5.04 18.00 21.66
C THR A 572 6.44 17.43 21.51
N ASP A 573 7.39 17.86 22.32
CA ASP A 573 8.65 17.12 22.51
C ASP A 573 8.43 16.05 23.59
N MET A 574 8.44 14.78 23.19
CA MET A 574 8.10 13.68 24.09
C MET A 574 9.18 13.40 25.14
N THR A 575 10.37 13.97 25.01
CA THR A 575 11.47 13.82 25.98
C THR A 575 11.61 14.98 26.95
N GLU A 576 10.71 15.97 26.86
CA GLU A 576 10.84 17.31 27.45
C GLU A 576 12.03 18.10 26.86
N PRO A 577 11.79 19.30 26.32
CA PRO A 577 12.81 20.00 25.56
C PRO A 577 13.90 20.55 26.47
N ALA A 578 15.17 20.28 26.11
CA ALA A 578 16.33 20.87 26.77
C ALA A 578 16.63 22.31 26.28
N ILE A 579 16.08 22.69 25.13
CA ILE A 579 16.25 24.01 24.49
C ILE A 579 14.89 24.62 24.17
N THR A 580 14.81 25.96 24.16
CA THR A 580 13.58 26.63 23.74
C THR A 580 13.39 26.50 22.23
N ALA A 581 12.38 25.72 21.82
CA ALA A 581 11.90 25.63 20.45
C ALA A 581 10.43 26.07 20.36
N ALA A 582 9.98 26.43 19.16
CA ALA A 582 8.61 26.88 18.93
C ALA A 582 8.06 26.32 17.61
N LEU A 583 6.76 26.04 17.61
CA LEU A 583 5.95 25.87 16.41
C LEU A 583 5.75 27.25 15.79
N GLN A 584 6.38 27.46 14.64
CA GLN A 584 6.42 28.75 13.94
C GLN A 584 5.23 28.85 12.99
N ASP A 585 5.09 27.87 12.11
CA ASP A 585 4.06 27.86 11.07
C ASP A 585 3.23 26.57 11.10
N PHE A 586 1.94 26.73 10.79
CA PHE A 586 1.00 25.64 10.52
C PHE A 586 0.13 26.04 9.34
N LYS A 587 0.08 25.20 8.31
CA LYS A 587 -0.85 25.30 7.18
C LYS A 587 -1.68 24.04 7.07
N LEU A 588 -2.93 24.20 6.62
CA LEU A 588 -3.90 23.13 6.46
C LEU A 588 -4.66 23.29 5.14
N ARG A 589 -4.89 22.17 4.46
CA ARG A 589 -5.77 22.07 3.30
C ARG A 589 -6.66 20.85 3.45
N ILE A 590 -7.96 21.03 3.27
CA ILE A 590 -8.96 19.96 3.36
C ILE A 590 -9.57 19.77 1.98
N LEU A 591 -9.60 18.52 1.53
CA LEU A 591 -10.28 18.10 0.31
C LEU A 591 -11.44 17.17 0.67
N GLY A 592 -12.58 17.34 -0.01
CA GLY A 592 -13.80 16.57 0.25
C GLY A 592 -14.98 17.02 -0.60
N HIS A 593 -16.22 16.97 -0.07
CA HIS A 593 -17.43 17.34 -0.83
C HIS A 593 -18.55 17.96 0.01
#